data_AF-A0A8T5FZP3-F1
#
_entry.id   AF-A0A8T5FZP3-F1
#
_cell.length_a   1.000
_cell.length_b   1.000
_cell.length_c   1.000
_cell.angle_alpha   90.00
_cell.angle_beta   90.00
_cell.angle_gamma   90.00
#
_symmetry.space_group_name_H-M   'P 1'
#
loop_
_entity.id
_entity.type
_entity.pdbx_description
1 polymer ?
#
loop_
_entity_poly.entity_id
_entity_poly.type
_entity_poly.pdbx_seq_one_letter_code
_entity_poly.pdbx_strand_id
1 'polypeptide(L)'
;MKSKNHIQLNLLTVLTINFLIFHILDIYGLEYIFSILKINITVLYIYMVMGNILFLIGSILPDSDSDNKGSKIFYTPLMPVAYLLRLVEIILSLSLGKRRGHRQLLHKPIGIIVSSLMIVSIMAWILLQINAINIFIFAYLYLCLLVGQLTHVIQDQLHTITPIFSKILYLILLILIAFALYHAV
;
A
#
# COMPACT_ATOMS: atom_id res chain seq x y z
N MET A 1 -8.09 -18.86 -7.39
CA MET A 1 -9.05 -18.41 -6.37
C MET A 1 -8.43 -17.44 -5.37
N LYS A 2 -7.22 -17.70 -4.80
CA LYS A 2 -6.54 -16.79 -3.85
C LYS A 2 -6.51 -15.32 -4.29
N SER A 3 -5.97 -15.02 -5.47
CA SER A 3 -5.75 -13.63 -5.90
C SER A 3 -7.01 -12.76 -6.02
N LYS A 4 -8.19 -13.35 -6.33
CA LYS A 4 -9.45 -12.58 -6.40
C LYS A 4 -9.87 -12.10 -5.01
N ASN A 5 -9.73 -12.95 -3.99
CA ASN A 5 -10.08 -12.60 -2.60
C ASN A 5 -9.10 -11.58 -2.01
N HIS A 6 -7.80 -11.67 -2.33
CA HIS A 6 -6.80 -10.67 -1.94
C HIS A 6 -7.13 -9.30 -2.52
N ILE A 7 -7.43 -9.22 -3.82
CA ILE A 7 -7.78 -7.95 -4.48
C ILE A 7 -9.05 -7.35 -3.89
N GLN A 8 -10.10 -8.16 -3.65
CA GLN A 8 -11.35 -7.68 -3.06
C GLN A 8 -11.15 -7.14 -1.64
N LEU A 9 -10.37 -7.85 -0.82
CA LEU A 9 -10.07 -7.42 0.55
C LEU A 9 -9.22 -6.15 0.55
N ASN A 10 -8.20 -6.07 -0.31
CA ASN A 10 -7.37 -4.87 -0.45
C ASN A 10 -8.18 -3.66 -0.91
N LEU A 11 -9.11 -3.86 -1.85
CA LEU A 11 -10.00 -2.81 -2.31
C LEU A 11 -10.95 -2.34 -1.20
N LEU A 12 -11.52 -3.28 -0.42
CA LEU A 12 -12.32 -2.92 0.74
C LEU A 12 -11.51 -2.15 1.78
N THR A 13 -10.29 -2.62 2.10
CA THR A 13 -9.40 -1.95 3.06
C THR A 13 -9.09 -0.51 2.63
N VAL A 14 -8.80 -0.29 1.35
CA VAL A 14 -8.59 1.06 0.79
C VAL A 14 -9.83 1.92 0.95
N LEU A 15 -11.01 1.40 0.60
CA LEU A 15 -12.26 2.14 0.72
C LEU A 15 -12.57 2.51 2.18
N THR A 16 -12.39 1.58 3.12
CA THR A 16 -12.58 1.85 4.55
C THR A 16 -11.60 2.89 5.07
N ILE A 17 -10.32 2.81 4.68
CA ILE A 17 -9.31 3.81 5.09
C ILE A 17 -9.70 5.20 4.57
N ASN A 18 -10.11 5.32 3.31
CA ASN A 18 -10.54 6.62 2.78
C ASN A 18 -11.77 7.15 3.50
N PHE A 19 -12.75 6.29 3.77
CA PHE A 19 -13.94 6.66 4.52
C PHE A 19 -13.57 7.21 5.91
N LEU A 20 -12.70 6.50 6.63
CA LEU A 20 -12.22 6.92 7.95
C LEU A 20 -11.45 8.24 7.87
N ILE A 21 -10.60 8.43 6.86
CA ILE A 21 -9.89 9.69 6.65
C ILE A 21 -10.90 10.83 6.47
N PHE A 22 -11.87 10.71 5.56
CA PHE A 22 -12.86 11.76 5.34
C PHE A 22 -13.70 12.05 6.60
N HIS A 23 -14.07 11.04 7.36
CA HIS A 23 -14.80 11.22 8.62
C HIS A 23 -13.96 11.95 9.67
N ILE A 24 -12.67 11.63 9.79
CA ILE A 24 -11.72 12.36 10.64
C ILE A 24 -11.57 13.82 10.15
N LEU A 25 -11.44 14.04 8.84
CA LEU A 25 -11.34 15.39 8.28
C LEU A 25 -12.58 16.24 8.59
N ASP A 26 -13.76 15.62 8.61
CA ASP A 26 -15.01 16.27 8.97
C ASP A 26 -15.04 16.66 10.46
N ILE A 27 -14.67 15.73 11.36
CA ILE A 27 -14.62 15.95 12.82
C ILE A 27 -13.62 17.05 13.21
N TYR A 28 -12.42 17.03 12.64
CA TYR A 28 -11.34 17.96 13.00
C TYR A 28 -11.33 19.26 12.17
N GLY A 29 -12.23 19.38 11.19
CA GLY A 29 -12.37 20.54 10.32
C GLY A 29 -11.34 20.56 9.17
N LEU A 30 -11.85 20.43 7.94
CA LEU A 30 -11.05 20.48 6.70
C LEU A 30 -10.15 21.72 6.61
N GLU A 31 -10.62 22.88 7.09
CA GLU A 31 -9.90 24.14 7.04
C GLU A 31 -8.58 24.11 7.83
N TYR A 32 -8.58 23.49 9.01
CA TYR A 32 -7.38 23.35 9.84
C TYR A 32 -6.32 22.50 9.13
N ILE A 33 -6.73 21.41 8.51
CA ILE A 33 -5.82 20.50 7.81
C ILE A 33 -5.28 21.13 6.52
N PHE A 34 -6.11 21.84 5.76
CA PHE A 34 -5.65 22.62 4.61
C PHE A 34 -4.65 23.70 5.00
N SER A 35 -4.82 24.33 6.16
CA SER A 35 -3.88 25.34 6.66
C SER A 35 -2.50 24.75 6.98
N ILE A 36 -2.46 23.56 7.61
CA ILE A 36 -1.21 22.85 7.95
C ILE A 36 -0.51 22.35 6.70
N LEU A 37 -1.27 21.69 5.82
CA LEU A 37 -0.73 21.05 4.63
C LEU A 37 -0.45 22.05 3.50
N LYS A 38 -1.01 23.27 3.58
CA LYS A 38 -0.96 24.30 2.53
C LYS A 38 -1.44 23.77 1.18
N ILE A 39 -2.47 22.94 1.18
CA ILE A 39 -3.09 22.35 -0.01
C ILE A 39 -4.57 22.70 -0.07
N ASN A 40 -5.15 22.68 -1.26
CA ASN A 40 -6.59 22.77 -1.46
C ASN A 40 -7.24 21.39 -1.57
N ILE A 41 -8.57 21.35 -1.59
CA ILE A 41 -9.36 20.11 -1.68
C ILE A 41 -9.02 19.27 -2.93
N THR A 42 -8.78 19.91 -4.08
CA THR A 42 -8.45 19.21 -5.33
C THR A 42 -7.11 18.50 -5.23
N VAL A 43 -6.11 19.18 -4.66
CA VAL A 43 -4.77 18.64 -4.42
C VAL A 43 -4.82 17.49 -3.40
N LEU A 44 -5.59 17.64 -2.32
CA LEU A 44 -5.84 16.56 -1.37
C LEU A 44 -6.43 15.33 -2.06
N TYR A 45 -7.46 15.51 -2.89
CA TYR A 45 -8.10 14.42 -3.61
C TYR A 45 -7.13 13.68 -4.54
N ILE A 46 -6.30 14.42 -5.28
CA ILE A 46 -5.25 13.83 -6.13
C ILE A 46 -4.30 12.96 -5.29
N TYR A 47 -3.83 13.46 -4.14
CA TYR A 47 -2.94 12.69 -3.29
C TYR A 47 -3.63 11.45 -2.69
N MET A 48 -4.91 11.53 -2.33
CA MET A 48 -5.67 10.36 -1.88
C MET A 48 -5.77 9.30 -2.99
N VAL A 49 -6.05 9.72 -4.23
CA VAL A 49 -6.05 8.80 -5.39
C VAL A 49 -4.67 8.17 -5.59
N MET A 50 -3.60 8.95 -5.50
CA MET A 50 -2.22 8.43 -5.57
C MET A 50 -1.91 7.44 -4.43
N GLY A 51 -2.35 7.74 -3.20
CA GLY A 51 -2.22 6.86 -2.05
C GLY A 51 -2.94 5.53 -2.25
N ASN A 52 -4.15 5.56 -2.82
CA ASN A 52 -4.92 4.35 -3.15
C ASN A 52 -4.23 3.49 -4.20
N ILE A 53 -3.71 4.12 -5.26
CA ILE A 53 -2.94 3.44 -6.29
C ILE A 53 -1.70 2.79 -5.65
N LEU A 54 -0.98 3.51 -4.78
CA LEU A 54 0.18 2.98 -4.08
C LEU A 54 -0.14 1.85 -3.12
N PHE A 55 -1.25 1.93 -2.39
CA PHE A 55 -1.69 0.81 -1.55
C PHE A 55 -1.92 -0.44 -2.40
N LEU A 56 -2.64 -0.30 -3.51
CA LEU A 56 -2.92 -1.43 -4.42
C LEU A 56 -1.63 -1.99 -5.01
N ILE A 57 -0.73 -1.12 -5.49
CA ILE A 57 0.60 -1.51 -5.96
C ILE A 57 1.32 -2.28 -4.85
N GLY A 58 1.43 -1.70 -3.65
CA GLY A 58 2.05 -2.31 -2.48
C GLY A 58 1.50 -3.68 -2.17
N SER A 59 0.19 -3.86 -2.29
CA SER A 59 -0.44 -5.15 -2.04
C SER A 59 -0.09 -6.25 -3.05
N ILE A 60 0.55 -5.90 -4.17
CA ILE A 60 0.99 -6.82 -5.23
C ILE A 60 2.52 -6.94 -5.24
N LEU A 61 3.25 -5.94 -4.71
CA LEU A 61 4.72 -5.89 -4.79
C LEU A 61 5.44 -7.12 -4.20
N PRO A 62 5.05 -7.69 -3.04
CA PRO A 62 5.75 -8.84 -2.48
C PRO A 62 5.77 -10.05 -3.42
N ASP A 63 4.76 -10.22 -4.29
CA ASP A 63 4.70 -11.32 -5.27
C ASP A 63 5.80 -11.25 -6.35
N SER A 64 6.53 -10.15 -6.47
CA SER A 64 7.60 -9.97 -7.49
C SER A 64 8.83 -10.87 -7.26
N ASP A 65 9.01 -11.37 -6.04
CA ASP A 65 10.06 -12.31 -5.61
C ASP A 65 9.84 -13.75 -6.15
N SER A 66 8.64 -14.07 -6.66
CA SER A 66 8.30 -15.43 -7.12
C SER A 66 8.81 -15.77 -8.53
N ASP A 67 10.08 -15.47 -8.81
CA ASP A 67 10.93 -16.04 -9.87
C ASP A 67 10.23 -16.40 -11.20
N ASN A 68 9.36 -15.51 -11.72
CA ASN A 68 8.49 -15.70 -12.90
C ASN A 68 7.56 -16.94 -12.89
N LYS A 69 7.56 -17.77 -11.84
CA LYS A 69 6.77 -19.02 -11.73
C LYS A 69 5.33 -18.76 -11.26
N GLY A 70 4.69 -17.73 -11.82
CA GLY A 70 3.27 -17.44 -11.58
C GLY A 70 2.94 -16.04 -11.07
N SER A 71 3.93 -15.17 -10.84
CA SER A 71 3.66 -13.77 -10.49
C SER A 71 3.00 -13.04 -11.65
N LYS A 72 1.77 -12.60 -11.46
CA LYS A 72 1.02 -11.89 -12.50
C LYS A 72 1.52 -10.46 -12.71
N ILE A 73 2.33 -9.91 -11.80
CA ILE A 73 2.81 -8.52 -11.86
C ILE A 73 3.69 -8.24 -13.10
N PHE A 74 4.42 -9.25 -13.60
CA PHE A 74 5.24 -9.10 -14.81
C PHE A 74 4.42 -9.05 -16.10
N TYR A 75 3.12 -9.37 -16.03
CA TYR A 75 2.17 -9.31 -17.15
C TYR A 75 1.20 -8.14 -17.03
N THR A 76 1.43 -7.21 -16.11
CA THR A 76 0.63 -5.99 -15.95
C THR A 76 1.46 -4.76 -16.28
N PRO A 77 0.84 -3.56 -16.41
CA PRO A 77 1.58 -2.30 -16.56
C PRO A 77 2.58 -2.00 -15.42
N LEU A 78 2.52 -2.75 -14.31
CA LEU A 78 3.46 -2.66 -13.19
C LEU A 78 4.77 -3.41 -13.43
N MET A 79 4.96 -4.03 -14.60
CA MET A 79 6.20 -4.72 -14.97
C MET A 79 7.47 -3.89 -14.68
N PRO A 80 7.58 -2.58 -15.02
CA PRO A 80 8.78 -1.80 -14.71
C PRO A 80 9.08 -1.73 -13.21
N VAL A 81 8.03 -1.59 -12.40
CA VAL A 81 8.14 -1.55 -10.93
C VAL A 81 8.65 -2.90 -10.40
N ALA A 82 8.16 -4.01 -10.96
CA ALA A 82 8.60 -5.35 -10.59
C ALA A 82 10.10 -5.59 -10.91
N TYR A 83 10.61 -5.05 -12.01
CA TYR A 83 12.05 -5.11 -12.32
C TYR A 83 12.89 -4.27 -11.35
N LEU A 84 12.42 -3.08 -10.97
CA LEU A 84 13.08 -2.27 -9.95
C LEU A 84 13.17 -3.03 -8.62
N LEU A 85 12.10 -3.74 -8.22
CA LEU A 85 12.12 -4.55 -7.00
C LEU A 85 13.09 -5.73 -7.04
N ARG A 86 13.33 -6.31 -8.22
CA ARG A 86 14.40 -7.31 -8.35
C ARG A 86 15.77 -6.73 -8.05
N LEU A 87 16.02 -5.46 -8.34
CA LEU A 87 17.27 -4.80 -7.93
C LEU A 87 17.38 -4.75 -6.41
N VAL A 88 16.28 -4.44 -5.71
CA VAL A 88 16.22 -4.48 -4.23
C VAL A 88 16.49 -5.89 -3.71
N GLU A 89 15.87 -6.90 -4.29
CA GLU A 89 16.12 -8.31 -3.93
C GLU A 89 17.60 -8.68 -4.12
N ILE A 90 18.20 -8.28 -5.24
CA ILE A 90 19.62 -8.51 -5.53
C ILE A 90 20.49 -7.83 -4.46
N ILE A 91 20.25 -6.55 -4.16
CA ILE A 91 21.00 -5.80 -3.15
C ILE A 91 20.87 -6.48 -1.78
N LEU A 92 19.65 -6.82 -1.36
CA LEU A 92 19.41 -7.48 -0.08
C LEU A 92 20.03 -8.88 -0.02
N SER A 93 19.99 -9.64 -1.11
CA SER A 93 20.60 -10.98 -1.18
C SER A 93 22.12 -10.90 -0.99
N LEU A 94 22.78 -9.92 -1.62
CA LEU A 94 24.21 -9.66 -1.49
C LEU A 94 24.56 -9.21 -0.07
N SER A 95 23.83 -8.24 0.48
CA SER A 95 24.09 -7.69 1.82
C SER A 95 23.83 -8.70 2.94
N LEU A 96 22.89 -9.64 2.77
CA LEU A 96 22.53 -10.63 3.78
C LEU A 96 23.23 -11.99 3.57
N GLY A 97 24.12 -12.12 2.57
CA GLY A 97 24.81 -13.37 2.25
C GLY A 97 23.87 -14.52 1.86
N LYS A 98 22.67 -14.20 1.37
CA LYS A 98 21.66 -15.20 0.96
C LYS A 98 21.78 -15.47 -0.54
N ARG A 99 21.52 -16.71 -0.95
CA ARG A 99 21.47 -17.06 -2.39
C ARG A 99 20.37 -16.25 -3.08
N ARG A 100 20.63 -15.77 -4.31
CA ARG A 100 19.64 -15.07 -5.15
C ARG A 100 18.41 -15.97 -5.40
N GLY A 101 17.22 -15.37 -5.52
CA GLY A 101 15.97 -16.10 -5.71
C GLY A 101 15.52 -16.85 -4.46
N HIS A 102 16.05 -16.50 -3.28
CA HIS A 102 15.55 -17.07 -2.04
C HIS A 102 14.19 -16.44 -1.76
N ARG A 103 13.16 -17.20 -2.15
CA ARG A 103 11.76 -16.83 -1.98
C ARG A 103 11.52 -16.18 -0.63
N GLN A 104 10.70 -15.13 -0.61
CA GLN A 104 10.24 -14.37 0.56
C GLN A 104 11.20 -13.31 1.10
N LEU A 105 12.21 -12.85 0.34
CA LEU A 105 13.02 -11.70 0.78
C LEU A 105 12.19 -10.41 0.82
N LEU A 106 11.34 -10.20 -0.19
CA LEU A 106 10.43 -9.04 -0.24
C LEU A 106 9.25 -9.17 0.74
N HIS A 107 8.94 -10.38 1.21
CA HIS A 107 7.96 -10.62 2.29
C HIS A 107 8.52 -10.38 3.70
N LYS A 108 9.82 -10.10 3.85
CA LYS A 108 10.42 -9.79 5.16
C LYS A 108 10.23 -8.32 5.53
N PRO A 109 10.18 -7.98 6.83
CA PRO A 109 10.07 -6.59 7.27
C PRO A 109 11.11 -5.66 6.62
N ILE A 110 12.37 -6.10 6.53
CA ILE A 110 13.44 -5.34 5.87
C ILE A 110 13.17 -5.14 4.37
N GLY A 111 12.68 -6.17 3.69
CA GLY A 111 12.34 -6.11 2.26
C GLY A 111 11.17 -5.16 2.00
N ILE A 112 10.16 -5.19 2.85
CA ILE A 112 8.99 -4.31 2.79
C ILE A 112 9.40 -2.85 2.99
N ILE A 113 10.22 -2.57 4.00
CA ILE A 113 10.71 -1.21 4.27
C ILE A 113 11.55 -0.68 3.10
N VAL A 114 12.55 -1.44 2.66
CA VAL A 114 13.48 -0.99 1.62
C VAL A 114 12.78 -0.83 0.27
N SER A 115 11.91 -1.77 -0.10
CA SER A 115 11.12 -1.66 -1.34
C SER A 115 10.16 -0.48 -1.31
N SER A 116 9.48 -0.26 -0.18
CA SER A 116 8.57 0.89 -0.02
C SER A 116 9.32 2.21 -0.14
N LEU A 117 10.47 2.30 0.52
CA LEU A 117 11.31 3.50 0.51
C LEU A 117 11.87 3.79 -0.88
N MET A 118 12.33 2.78 -1.61
CA MET A 118 12.80 2.95 -2.99
C MET A 118 11.70 3.51 -3.91
N ILE A 119 10.52 2.90 -3.94
CA ILE A 119 9.43 3.33 -4.84
C ILE A 119 8.97 4.76 -4.51
N VAL A 120 8.81 5.06 -3.23
CA VAL A 120 8.34 6.38 -2.79
C VAL A 120 9.43 7.44 -3.02
N SER A 121 10.71 7.08 -2.93
CA SER A 121 11.83 7.99 -3.27
C SER A 121 11.86 8.33 -4.77
N ILE A 122 11.58 7.36 -5.65
CA ILE A 122 11.46 7.61 -7.09
C ILE A 122 10.28 8.57 -7.36
N MET A 123 9.15 8.35 -6.70
CA MET A 123 8.00 9.25 -6.82
C MET A 123 8.29 10.65 -6.28
N ALA A 124 8.98 10.76 -5.15
CA ALA A 124 9.40 12.04 -4.63
C ALA A 124 10.29 12.77 -5.62
N TRP A 125 11.26 12.08 -6.22
CA TRP A 125 12.10 12.69 -7.24
C TRP A 125 11.27 13.25 -8.42
N ILE A 126 10.22 12.55 -8.87
CA ILE A 126 9.27 13.04 -9.88
C ILE A 126 8.48 14.26 -9.38
N LEU A 127 7.92 14.19 -8.16
CA LEU A 127 7.16 15.28 -7.56
C LEU A 127 8.03 16.54 -7.32
N LEU A 128 9.33 16.35 -7.08
CA LEU A 128 10.30 17.43 -6.95
C LEU A 128 10.43 18.20 -8.27
N GLN A 129 10.45 17.51 -9.41
CA GLN A 129 10.59 18.16 -10.73
C GLN A 129 9.43 19.10 -11.05
N ILE A 130 8.27 18.90 -10.44
CA ILE A 130 7.07 19.72 -10.60
C ILE A 130 6.78 20.61 -9.38
N ASN A 131 7.74 20.76 -8.46
CA ASN A 131 7.63 21.56 -7.23
C ASN A 131 6.39 21.21 -6.37
N ALA A 132 5.98 19.93 -6.38
CA ALA A 132 4.81 19.44 -5.67
C ALA A 132 5.18 18.55 -4.47
N ILE A 133 6.41 18.68 -3.94
CA ILE A 133 6.82 17.96 -2.74
C ILE A 133 6.28 18.63 -1.48
N ASN A 134 5.65 17.82 -0.64
CA ASN A 134 5.35 18.14 0.74
C ASN A 134 5.73 16.91 1.59
N ILE A 135 6.47 17.14 2.67
CA ILE A 135 6.99 16.07 3.54
C ILE A 135 5.88 15.20 4.15
N PHE A 136 4.73 15.80 4.49
CA PHE A 136 3.58 15.07 5.01
C PHE A 136 2.95 14.18 3.95
N ILE A 137 2.89 14.67 2.71
CA ILE A 137 2.40 13.89 1.57
C ILE A 137 3.35 12.74 1.24
N PHE A 138 4.67 12.98 1.30
CA PHE A 138 5.65 11.92 1.16
C PHE A 138 5.47 10.82 2.22
N ALA A 139 5.34 11.20 3.49
CA ALA A 139 5.09 10.27 4.59
C ALA A 139 3.78 9.49 4.39
N TYR A 140 2.71 10.18 3.96
CA TYR A 140 1.43 9.55 3.64
C TYR A 140 1.57 8.51 2.51
N LEU A 141 2.19 8.86 1.38
CA LEU A 141 2.39 7.95 0.25
C LEU A 141 3.26 6.75 0.65
N TYR A 142 4.28 6.96 1.47
CA TYR A 142 5.10 5.88 2.05
C TYR A 142 4.26 4.93 2.90
N LEU A 143 3.43 5.46 3.79
CA LEU A 143 2.55 4.66 4.64
C LEU A 143 1.53 3.86 3.81
N CYS A 144 0.92 4.45 2.78
CA CYS A 144 0.01 3.72 1.89
C CYS A 144 0.68 2.51 1.26
N LEU A 145 1.89 2.68 0.72
CA LEU A 145 2.64 1.59 0.10
C LEU A 145 3.05 0.52 1.13
N LEU A 146 3.56 0.95 2.29
CA LEU A 146 3.97 0.09 3.39
C LEU A 146 2.80 -0.76 3.91
N VAL A 147 1.66 -0.13 4.20
CA VAL A 147 0.46 -0.82 4.68
C VAL A 147 -0.08 -1.76 3.60
N GLY A 148 -0.04 -1.38 2.32
CA GLY A 148 -0.41 -2.28 1.23
C GLY A 148 0.42 -3.57 1.22
N GLN A 149 1.75 -3.46 1.34
CA GLN A 149 2.65 -4.60 1.42
C GLN A 149 2.42 -5.45 2.69
N LEU A 150 2.25 -4.80 3.85
CA LEU A 150 1.95 -5.51 5.11
C LEU A 150 0.64 -6.27 5.03
N THR A 151 -0.39 -5.66 4.44
CA THR A 151 -1.71 -6.30 4.26
C THR A 151 -1.58 -7.56 3.41
N HIS A 152 -0.78 -7.52 2.34
CA HIS A 152 -0.48 -8.71 1.54
C HIS A 152 0.17 -9.82 2.38
N VAL A 153 1.25 -9.51 3.11
CA VAL A 153 1.97 -10.52 3.92
C VAL A 153 1.08 -11.10 5.01
N ILE A 154 0.28 -10.27 5.68
CA ILE A 154 -0.71 -10.68 6.67
C ILE A 154 -1.72 -11.63 6.03
N GLN A 155 -2.25 -11.31 4.85
CA GLN A 155 -3.20 -12.18 4.15
C GLN A 155 -2.58 -13.52 3.76
N ASP A 156 -1.33 -13.54 3.28
CA ASP A 156 -0.62 -14.78 2.94
C ASP A 156 -0.48 -15.70 4.16
N GLN A 157 -0.16 -15.13 5.33
CA GLN A 157 -0.09 -15.86 6.59
C GLN A 157 -1.49 -16.30 7.06
N LEU A 158 -2.49 -15.43 7.02
CA LEU A 158 -3.85 -15.74 7.47
C LEU A 158 -4.55 -16.78 6.60
N HIS A 159 -4.26 -16.82 5.30
CA HIS A 159 -4.79 -17.83 4.40
C HIS A 159 -4.25 -19.24 4.73
N THR A 160 -3.11 -19.31 5.43
CA THR A 160 -2.62 -20.57 6.03
C THR A 160 -3.27 -20.88 7.38
N ILE A 161 -3.83 -19.87 8.08
CA ILE A 161 -4.31 -19.99 9.46
C ILE A 161 -5.83 -20.26 9.56
N THR A 162 -6.68 -19.87 8.61
CA THR A 162 -8.03 -20.45 8.32
C THR A 162 -8.87 -19.50 7.45
N PRO A 163 -9.79 -20.00 6.60
CA PRO A 163 -10.72 -19.16 5.83
C PRO A 163 -11.67 -18.30 6.69
N ILE A 164 -11.84 -18.63 7.98
CA ILE A 164 -12.71 -17.92 8.93
C ILE A 164 -12.17 -16.52 9.22
N PHE A 165 -10.85 -16.35 9.37
CA PHE A 165 -10.26 -15.06 9.73
C PHE A 165 -10.49 -13.98 8.66
N SER A 166 -10.41 -14.35 7.38
CA SER A 166 -10.72 -13.42 6.28
C SER A 166 -12.16 -12.89 6.33
N LYS A 167 -13.10 -13.70 6.80
CA LYS A 167 -14.51 -13.31 7.01
C LYS A 167 -14.66 -12.41 8.24
N ILE A 168 -13.92 -12.66 9.31
CA ILE A 168 -13.91 -11.83 10.52
C ILE A 168 -13.35 -10.43 10.19
N LEU A 169 -12.22 -10.36 9.47
CA LEU A 169 -11.65 -9.06 9.05
C LEU A 169 -12.61 -8.28 8.16
N TYR A 170 -13.27 -8.97 7.22
CA TYR A 170 -14.33 -8.38 6.39
C TYR A 170 -15.51 -7.84 7.23
N LEU A 171 -15.94 -8.60 8.25
CA LEU A 171 -17.01 -8.20 9.17
C LEU A 171 -16.59 -6.98 10.02
N ILE A 172 -15.36 -6.94 10.53
CA ILE A 172 -14.84 -5.79 11.29
C ILE A 172 -14.80 -4.54 10.40
N LEU A 173 -14.31 -4.65 9.17
CA LEU A 173 -14.32 -3.52 8.21
C LEU A 173 -15.75 -3.02 7.94
N LEU A 174 -16.71 -3.93 7.77
CA LEU A 174 -18.13 -3.58 7.63
C LEU A 174 -18.71 -2.87 8.84
N ILE A 175 -18.38 -3.33 10.06
CA ILE A 175 -18.81 -2.70 11.31
C ILE A 175 -18.22 -1.29 11.42
N LEU A 176 -16.94 -1.11 11.11
CA LEU A 176 -16.29 0.20 11.12
C LEU A 176 -16.94 1.17 10.13
N ILE A 177 -17.26 0.69 8.91
CA ILE A 177 -18.01 1.48 7.92
C ILE A 177 -19.40 1.84 8.45
N ALA A 178 -20.16 0.87 8.98
CA ALA A 178 -21.50 1.10 9.50
C ALA A 178 -21.53 2.09 10.67
N PHE A 179 -20.58 1.95 11.60
CA PHE A 179 -20.41 2.86 12.73
C PHE A 179 -20.12 4.29 12.26
N ALA A 180 -19.19 4.42 11.32
CA ALA A 180 -18.78 5.74 10.85
C ALA A 180 -19.83 6.38 9.92
N LEU A 181 -20.68 5.59 9.23
CA LEU A 181 -21.90 6.08 8.56
C LEU A 181 -22.97 6.56 9.55
N TYR A 182 -23.17 5.84 10.67
CA TYR A 182 -24.14 6.25 11.70
C TYR A 182 -23.80 7.62 12.30
N HIS A 183 -22.52 7.95 12.44
CA HIS A 183 -22.06 9.24 12.96
C HIS A 183 -21.99 10.36 11.93
N ALA A 184 -22.26 10.08 10.65
CA ALA A 184 -22.27 11.08 9.58
C ALA A 184 -23.68 11.66 9.28
N VAL A 185 -24.72 11.21 10.01
CA VAL A 185 -26.12 11.68 9.94
C VAL A 185 -26.43 12.53 11.16
#